data_AF-A0A182NVQ3-F1
#
_entry.id   AF-A0A182NVQ3-F1
#
_cell.length_a   1.000
_cell.length_b   1.000
_cell.length_c   1.000
_cell.angle_alpha   90.00
_cell.angle_beta   90.00
_cell.angle_gamma   90.00
#
_symmetry.space_group_name_H-M   'P 1'
#
loop_
_entity.id
_entity.type
_entity.pdbx_description
1 polymer ?
#
loop_
_entity_poly.entity_id
_entity_poly.type
_entity_poly.pdbx_seq_one_letter_code
_entity_poly.pdbx_strand_id
1 'polypeptide(L)'
;IHRACRAICLENELYCSSVFDQGQLESKRNIINMSQLHSKDQLSVCIVFTKLWVDKIKNRVEHGGLNADEAFNFMTREIGSFFRTFPYQQHFNLCSDVKNNARARDLRTKGNEMFHPNVKRYIEAIKLYNESIACSEKGSEERAIAYANRSMICYEMRRYEDCLENIRLARDSNYPERLAEKLKEREENAKKALEMMKSAGTTSQKRNEYPVEIKLSFDAHENAPQIANCLELRKNDEFGRHVVTNRQLNVGDVVMIDTPFVNVLFDDLRYIQCAFCCGERLFTLIPCEGCTVDMYCSEECLSKAYREYHRYECPIIRDLRRITTPYAWTALRTV
;
A
#
# COMPACT_ATOMS: atom_id res chain seq x y z
N ILE A 1 -9.02 7.06 -17.15
CA ILE A 1 -10.17 6.31 -16.60
C ILE A 1 -10.93 5.52 -17.67
N HIS A 2 -11.29 6.07 -18.83
CA HIS A 2 -11.85 5.25 -19.95
C HIS A 2 -10.92 4.06 -20.34
N ARG A 3 -9.59 4.26 -20.29
CA ARG A 3 -8.61 3.16 -20.41
C ARG A 3 -8.62 2.17 -19.24
N ALA A 4 -8.85 2.64 -18.00
CA ALA A 4 -8.94 1.77 -16.81
C ALA A 4 -10.22 0.94 -16.80
N CYS A 5 -11.38 1.54 -17.11
CA CYS A 5 -12.64 0.82 -17.30
C CYS A 5 -12.55 -0.16 -18.48
N ARG A 6 -11.88 0.20 -19.59
CA ARG A 6 -11.61 -0.74 -20.69
C ARG A 6 -10.65 -1.87 -20.30
N ALA A 7 -9.57 -1.59 -19.56
CA ALA A 7 -8.63 -2.61 -19.09
C ALA A 7 -9.32 -3.63 -18.17
N ILE A 8 -10.15 -3.16 -17.23
CA ILE A 8 -11.01 -4.01 -16.38
C ILE A 8 -11.94 -4.90 -17.23
N CYS A 9 -12.40 -4.43 -18.39
CA CYS A 9 -13.30 -5.18 -19.28
C CYS A 9 -12.59 -6.11 -20.27
N LEU A 10 -11.27 -5.99 -20.48
CA LEU A 10 -10.52 -6.71 -21.52
C LEU A 10 -9.82 -7.97 -21.00
N GLU A 11 -9.45 -8.03 -19.72
CA GLU A 11 -8.74 -9.19 -19.14
C GLU A 11 -9.74 -10.20 -18.55
N ASN A 12 -10.23 -11.08 -19.43
CA ASN A 12 -11.25 -12.11 -19.21
C ASN A 12 -10.90 -13.26 -18.22
N GLU A 13 -10.00 -13.08 -17.25
CA GLU A 13 -9.61 -14.16 -16.33
C GLU A 13 -9.61 -13.73 -14.86
N LEU A 14 -10.72 -14.05 -14.17
CA LEU A 14 -10.83 -13.97 -12.72
C LEU A 14 -10.49 -15.34 -12.12
N TYR A 15 -9.24 -15.53 -11.67
CA TYR A 15 -8.97 -16.49 -10.59
C TYR A 15 -9.29 -15.83 -9.26
N CYS A 16 -10.44 -16.19 -8.69
CA CYS A 16 -10.75 -15.92 -7.29
C CYS A 16 -9.91 -16.88 -6.44
N SER A 17 -8.68 -16.48 -6.07
CA SER A 17 -7.93 -17.22 -5.04
C SER A 17 -8.45 -16.81 -3.66
N SER A 18 -9.46 -17.51 -3.19
CA SER A 18 -9.86 -17.52 -1.79
C SER A 18 -8.75 -18.15 -0.95
N VAL A 19 -7.90 -17.34 -0.34
CA VAL A 19 -7.08 -17.77 0.80
C VAL A 19 -7.13 -16.67 1.85
N PHE A 20 -7.92 -16.92 2.89
CA PHE A 20 -7.82 -16.47 4.28
C PHE A 20 -9.22 -16.37 4.89
N ASP A 21 -9.73 -17.50 5.39
CA ASP A 21 -10.47 -17.54 6.66
C ASP A 21 -10.67 -19.00 7.10
N GLN A 22 -9.75 -19.50 7.94
CA GLN A 22 -10.09 -20.49 8.95
C GLN A 22 -10.04 -19.77 10.29
N GLY A 23 -11.23 -19.36 10.76
CA GLY A 23 -11.40 -18.62 12.00
C GLY A 23 -12.88 -18.37 12.25
N GLN A 24 -13.52 -19.35 12.89
CA GLN A 24 -14.90 -19.39 13.35
C GLN A 24 -15.57 -18.03 13.66
N LEU A 25 -16.72 -17.79 13.04
CA LEU A 25 -17.77 -16.91 13.58
C LEU A 25 -19.12 -17.55 13.28
N GLU A 26 -19.59 -18.34 14.25
CA GLU A 26 -20.95 -18.85 14.28
C GLU A 26 -21.95 -17.75 14.66
N SER A 27 -23.03 -17.72 13.87
CA SER A 27 -24.37 -17.22 14.19
C SER A 27 -24.60 -15.68 14.23
N LYS A 28 -25.20 -15.19 13.16
CA LYS A 28 -26.56 -14.63 13.17
C LYS A 28 -27.11 -14.67 11.74
N ARG A 29 -27.93 -15.69 11.46
CA ARG A 29 -28.69 -15.81 10.22
C ARG A 29 -29.79 -14.74 10.19
N ASN A 30 -29.55 -13.64 9.48
CA ASN A 30 -30.66 -12.90 8.88
C ASN A 30 -31.02 -13.63 7.58
N ILE A 31 -32.12 -14.37 7.62
CA ILE A 31 -32.70 -15.04 6.45
C ILE A 31 -33.24 -13.92 5.54
N ILE A 32 -32.39 -13.43 4.63
CA ILE A 32 -32.85 -12.66 3.48
C ILE A 32 -33.12 -13.68 2.37
N ASN A 33 -34.33 -13.61 1.83
CA ASN A 33 -34.89 -14.55 0.86
C ASN A 33 -33.99 -14.62 -0.40
N MET A 34 -33.19 -15.68 -0.50
CA MET A 34 -32.19 -15.92 -1.56
C MET A 34 -32.80 -16.24 -2.94
N SER A 35 -34.13 -16.26 -3.07
CA SER A 35 -34.83 -16.62 -4.31
C SER A 35 -34.88 -15.52 -5.38
N GLN A 36 -34.22 -14.37 -5.16
CA GLN A 36 -34.12 -13.27 -6.14
C GLN A 36 -32.74 -13.07 -6.75
N LEU A 37 -31.72 -13.89 -6.42
CA LEU A 37 -30.46 -13.87 -7.16
C LEU A 37 -30.63 -14.57 -8.51
N HIS A 38 -31.07 -13.79 -9.51
CA HIS A 38 -30.89 -14.12 -10.92
C HIS A 38 -29.42 -14.49 -11.17
N SER A 39 -29.21 -15.62 -11.86
CA SER A 39 -27.95 -16.24 -12.33
C SER A 39 -26.64 -15.55 -11.91
N LYS A 40 -25.71 -16.31 -11.31
CA LYS A 40 -24.33 -15.89 -10.93
C LYS A 40 -23.59 -15.06 -12.01
N ASP A 41 -23.97 -15.17 -13.28
CA ASP A 41 -23.42 -14.40 -14.39
C ASP A 41 -23.77 -12.89 -14.36
N GLN A 42 -24.91 -12.45 -13.80
CA GLN A 42 -25.33 -11.04 -13.84
C GLN A 42 -24.55 -10.10 -12.91
N LEU A 43 -23.77 -10.65 -11.98
CA LEU A 43 -23.02 -9.91 -10.96
C LEU A 43 -21.50 -10.05 -11.13
N SER A 44 -21.04 -10.50 -12.30
CA SER A 44 -19.61 -10.46 -12.61
C SER A 44 -19.09 -9.01 -12.56
N VAL A 45 -17.87 -8.82 -12.06
CA VAL A 45 -17.22 -7.50 -11.95
C VAL A 45 -17.32 -6.74 -13.28
N CYS A 46 -17.06 -7.41 -14.40
CA CYS A 46 -17.14 -6.80 -15.74
C CYS A 46 -18.54 -6.27 -16.07
N ILE A 47 -19.61 -7.04 -15.78
CA ILE A 47 -20.99 -6.60 -16.04
C ILE A 47 -21.35 -5.42 -15.14
N VAL A 48 -20.94 -5.46 -13.87
CA VAL A 48 -21.19 -4.39 -12.90
C VAL A 48 -20.49 -3.09 -13.32
N PHE A 49 -19.22 -3.15 -13.72
CA PHE A 49 -18.48 -1.98 -14.22
C PHE A 49 -19.00 -1.48 -15.57
N THR A 50 -19.45 -2.37 -16.45
CA THR A 50 -20.11 -1.98 -17.71
C THR A 50 -21.39 -1.20 -17.44
N LYS A 51 -22.21 -1.69 -16.50
CA LYS A 51 -23.45 -1.01 -16.10
C LYS A 51 -23.18 0.33 -15.43
N LEU A 52 -22.20 0.40 -14.53
CA LEU A 52 -21.74 1.67 -13.95
C LEU A 52 -21.31 2.68 -15.02
N TRP A 53 -20.53 2.23 -16.01
CA TRP A 53 -20.10 3.07 -17.12
C TRP A 53 -21.29 3.61 -17.90
N VAL A 54 -22.19 2.72 -18.36
CA VAL A 54 -23.33 3.09 -19.20
C VAL A 54 -24.34 3.97 -18.46
N ASP A 55 -24.69 3.59 -17.23
CA ASP A 55 -25.81 4.20 -16.50
C ASP A 55 -25.42 5.51 -15.80
N LYS A 56 -24.16 5.65 -15.38
CA LYS A 56 -23.74 6.77 -14.51
C LYS A 56 -22.68 7.67 -15.13
N ILE A 57 -21.73 7.11 -15.88
CA ILE A 57 -20.50 7.83 -16.23
C ILE A 57 -20.51 8.34 -17.67
N LYS A 58 -20.88 7.48 -18.63
CA LYS A 58 -20.67 7.67 -20.07
C LYS A 58 -21.18 9.02 -20.58
N ASN A 59 -22.44 9.35 -20.30
CA ASN A 59 -23.05 10.57 -20.81
C ASN A 59 -22.32 11.83 -20.33
N ARG A 60 -21.95 11.88 -19.04
CA ARG A 60 -21.28 13.05 -18.44
C ARG A 60 -19.85 13.21 -18.93
N VAL A 61 -19.14 12.11 -19.20
CA VAL A 61 -17.78 12.17 -19.76
C VAL A 61 -17.78 12.56 -21.24
N GLU A 62 -18.73 12.06 -22.03
CA GLU A 62 -18.79 12.34 -23.47
C GLU A 62 -19.28 13.76 -23.79
N HIS A 63 -20.06 14.38 -22.88
CA HIS A 63 -20.68 15.70 -23.13
C HIS A 63 -20.31 16.77 -22.10
N GLY A 64 -19.52 16.42 -21.08
CA GLY A 64 -19.14 17.34 -20.01
C GLY A 64 -17.75 17.94 -20.24
N GLY A 65 -17.66 19.26 -20.25
CA GLY A 65 -16.39 20.01 -20.18
C GLY A 65 -15.83 20.06 -18.75
N LEU A 66 -15.75 18.91 -18.07
CA LEU A 66 -15.24 18.85 -16.70
C LEU A 66 -13.72 19.01 -16.68
N ASN A 67 -13.20 19.80 -15.74
CA ASN A 67 -11.78 19.75 -15.42
C ASN A 67 -11.44 18.45 -14.66
N ALA A 68 -10.15 18.18 -14.45
CA ALA A 68 -9.69 16.93 -13.83
C ALA A 68 -10.28 16.69 -12.43
N ASP A 69 -10.37 17.74 -11.59
CA ASP A 69 -10.89 17.63 -10.23
C ASP A 69 -12.41 17.46 -10.20
N GLU A 70 -13.14 18.15 -11.09
CA GLU A 70 -14.58 17.96 -11.25
C GLU A 70 -14.93 16.57 -11.76
N ALA A 71 -14.18 16.08 -12.75
CA ALA A 71 -14.31 14.72 -13.27
C ALA A 71 -14.03 13.71 -12.15
N PHE A 72 -12.96 13.91 -11.38
CA PHE A 72 -12.64 13.04 -10.26
C PHE A 72 -13.76 13.00 -9.20
N ASN A 73 -14.21 14.17 -8.72
CA ASN A 73 -15.24 14.24 -7.67
C ASN A 73 -16.56 13.62 -8.14
N PHE A 74 -16.93 13.87 -9.39
CA PHE A 74 -18.06 13.21 -10.03
C PHE A 74 -17.90 11.69 -10.03
N MET A 75 -16.77 11.19 -10.53
CA MET A 75 -16.47 9.76 -10.61
C MET A 75 -16.52 9.08 -9.24
N THR A 76 -15.83 9.64 -8.25
CA THR A 76 -15.80 9.09 -6.89
C THR A 76 -17.17 9.02 -6.25
N ARG A 77 -18.00 10.05 -6.49
CA ARG A 77 -19.39 10.05 -6.04
C ARG A 77 -20.23 8.98 -6.73
N GLU A 78 -20.17 8.90 -8.07
CA GLU A 78 -20.98 7.94 -8.83
C GLU A 78 -20.53 6.49 -8.60
N ILE A 79 -19.22 6.21 -8.61
CA ILE A 79 -18.65 4.89 -8.26
C ILE A 79 -19.10 4.52 -6.85
N GLY A 80 -18.83 5.39 -5.87
CA GLY A 80 -19.16 5.12 -4.48
C GLY A 80 -20.67 4.93 -4.26
N SER A 81 -21.51 5.77 -4.88
CA SER A 81 -22.97 5.64 -4.79
C SER A 81 -23.45 4.33 -5.41
N PHE A 82 -22.98 3.99 -6.60
CA PHE A 82 -23.38 2.79 -7.31
C PHE A 82 -23.05 1.52 -6.51
N PHE A 83 -21.80 1.39 -6.05
CA PHE A 83 -21.37 0.22 -5.29
C PHE A 83 -21.99 0.09 -3.89
N ARG A 84 -22.48 1.21 -3.31
CA ARG A 84 -23.24 1.20 -2.05
C ARG A 84 -24.72 0.83 -2.21
N THR A 85 -25.22 0.68 -3.43
CA THR A 85 -26.61 0.23 -3.64
C THR A 85 -26.73 -1.30 -3.63
N PHE A 86 -27.90 -1.79 -3.20
CA PHE A 86 -28.26 -3.19 -3.38
C PHE A 86 -28.38 -3.52 -4.88
N PRO A 87 -27.90 -4.69 -5.36
CA PRO A 87 -27.31 -5.80 -4.61
C PRO A 87 -25.78 -5.74 -4.45
N TYR A 88 -25.10 -4.75 -5.03
CA TYR A 88 -23.63 -4.74 -5.13
C TYR A 88 -22.93 -4.67 -3.78
N GLN A 89 -23.44 -3.85 -2.86
CA GLN A 89 -22.86 -3.73 -1.52
C GLN A 89 -22.83 -5.08 -0.80
N GLN A 90 -23.92 -5.85 -0.85
CA GLN A 90 -24.02 -7.15 -0.19
C GLN A 90 -23.23 -8.22 -0.96
N HIS A 91 -23.31 -8.20 -2.29
CA HIS A 91 -22.65 -9.19 -3.14
C HIS A 91 -21.12 -9.12 -3.00
N PHE A 92 -20.56 -7.91 -3.04
CA PHE A 92 -19.12 -7.68 -2.90
C PHE A 92 -18.68 -7.45 -1.45
N ASN A 93 -19.61 -7.45 -0.49
CA ASN A 93 -19.37 -7.15 0.92
C ASN A 93 -18.59 -5.83 1.11
N LEU A 94 -19.08 -4.76 0.49
CA LEU A 94 -18.48 -3.43 0.53
C LEU A 94 -18.94 -2.66 1.76
N CYS A 95 -18.01 -1.97 2.39
CA CYS A 95 -18.28 -1.09 3.52
C CYS A 95 -17.46 0.20 3.36
N SER A 96 -17.79 1.25 4.12
CA SER A 96 -16.96 2.47 4.12
C SER A 96 -15.61 2.20 4.79
N ASP A 97 -14.51 2.61 4.14
CA ASP A 97 -13.19 2.54 4.75
C ASP A 97 -13.00 3.67 5.74
N VAL A 98 -13.10 3.33 7.03
CA VAL A 98 -12.99 4.27 8.13
C VAL A 98 -12.04 3.72 9.17
N LYS A 99 -11.35 4.64 9.86
CA LYS A 99 -10.56 4.31 11.04
C LYS A 99 -11.47 3.71 12.11
N ASN A 100 -10.95 2.75 12.86
CA ASN A 100 -11.68 2.02 13.88
C ASN A 100 -10.71 1.58 14.99
N ASN A 101 -10.78 2.26 16.13
CA ASN A 101 -9.91 1.99 17.28
C ASN A 101 -10.19 0.62 17.92
N ALA A 102 -11.42 0.09 17.84
CA ALA A 102 -11.70 -1.27 18.33
C ALA A 102 -10.97 -2.32 17.48
N ARG A 103 -11.04 -2.21 16.14
CA ARG A 103 -10.26 -3.07 15.24
C ARG A 103 -8.76 -2.91 15.46
N ALA A 104 -8.27 -1.68 15.63
CA ALA A 104 -6.86 -1.43 15.93
C ALA A 104 -6.43 -2.15 17.22
N ARG A 105 -7.25 -2.08 18.27
CA ARG A 105 -7.00 -2.77 19.54
C ARG A 105 -6.92 -4.29 19.35
N ASP A 106 -7.82 -4.89 18.59
CA ASP A 106 -7.83 -6.33 18.34
C ASP A 106 -6.58 -6.79 17.59
N LEU A 107 -6.18 -6.05 16.56
CA LEU A 107 -4.94 -6.28 15.80
C LEU A 107 -3.70 -6.16 16.70
N ARG A 108 -3.66 -5.14 17.56
CA ARG A 108 -2.58 -4.97 18.52
C ARG A 108 -2.52 -6.12 19.52
N THR A 109 -3.66 -6.63 19.98
CA THR A 109 -3.72 -7.80 20.86
C THR A 109 -3.10 -9.03 20.18
N LYS A 110 -3.47 -9.30 18.92
CA LYS A 110 -2.82 -10.36 18.11
C LYS A 110 -1.32 -10.12 17.94
N GLY A 111 -0.90 -8.87 17.75
CA GLY A 111 0.51 -8.50 17.70
C GLY A 111 1.26 -8.83 19.01
N ASN A 112 0.62 -8.61 20.16
CA ASN A 112 1.18 -8.96 21.47
C ASN A 112 1.34 -10.49 21.63
N GLU A 113 0.41 -11.29 21.12
CA GLU A 113 0.51 -12.75 21.11
C GLU A 113 1.73 -13.22 20.32
N MET A 114 1.98 -12.62 19.14
CA MET A 114 3.17 -12.93 18.34
C MET A 114 4.47 -12.44 19.00
N PHE A 115 4.43 -11.34 19.74
CA PHE A 115 5.57 -10.81 20.48
C PHE A 115 5.90 -11.59 21.76
N HIS A 116 4.97 -12.41 22.27
CA HIS A 116 5.09 -13.10 23.55
C HIS A 116 6.47 -13.79 23.71
N PRO A 117 7.10 -13.80 24.91
CA PRO A 117 8.44 -14.35 25.11
C PRO A 117 8.61 -15.82 24.71
N ASN A 118 7.53 -16.60 24.70
CA ASN A 118 7.53 -18.00 24.25
C ASN A 118 7.30 -18.16 22.74
N VAL A 119 6.86 -17.10 22.04
CA VAL A 119 6.52 -17.12 20.60
C VAL A 119 7.59 -16.40 19.77
N LYS A 120 7.99 -15.18 20.15
CA LYS A 120 9.06 -14.37 19.52
C LYS A 120 8.96 -14.23 17.99
N ARG A 121 7.74 -14.19 17.42
CA ARG A 121 7.49 -13.97 15.99
C ARG A 121 7.48 -12.47 15.67
N TYR A 122 8.65 -11.82 15.81
CA TYR A 122 8.79 -10.37 15.76
C TYR A 122 8.33 -9.73 14.44
N ILE A 123 8.62 -10.34 13.29
CA ILE A 123 8.21 -9.80 11.99
C ILE A 123 6.68 -9.78 11.86
N GLU A 124 6.01 -10.84 12.32
CA GLU A 124 4.55 -10.93 12.28
C GLU A 124 3.88 -9.99 13.27
N ALA A 125 4.46 -9.86 14.47
CA ALA A 125 4.03 -8.87 15.44
C ALA A 125 4.09 -7.44 14.86
N ILE A 126 5.16 -7.08 14.13
CA ILE A 126 5.25 -5.76 13.48
C ILE A 126 4.20 -5.61 12.38
N LYS A 127 3.95 -6.62 11.54
CA LYS A 127 2.88 -6.55 10.52
C LYS A 127 1.53 -6.24 11.16
N LEU A 128 1.20 -6.93 12.27
CA LEU A 128 -0.02 -6.70 13.04
C LEU A 128 -0.07 -5.31 13.70
N TYR A 129 1.06 -4.82 14.22
CA TYR A 129 1.13 -3.45 14.75
C TYR A 129 0.99 -2.41 13.66
N ASN A 130 1.56 -2.62 12.47
CA ASN A 130 1.39 -1.71 11.33
C ASN A 130 -0.06 -1.68 10.86
N GLU A 131 -0.72 -2.83 10.76
CA GLU A 131 -2.15 -2.88 10.46
C GLU A 131 -2.99 -2.19 11.55
N SER A 132 -2.65 -2.40 12.83
CA SER A 132 -3.27 -1.68 13.96
C SER A 132 -3.12 -0.16 13.82
N ILE A 133 -1.91 0.32 13.50
CA ILE A 133 -1.63 1.74 13.28
C ILE A 133 -2.45 2.26 12.09
N ALA A 134 -2.50 1.52 10.97
CA ALA A 134 -3.31 1.86 9.81
C ALA A 134 -4.81 1.93 10.12
N CYS A 135 -5.31 1.11 11.05
CA CYS A 135 -6.72 1.13 11.46
C CYS A 135 -7.05 2.21 12.49
N SER A 136 -6.08 2.69 13.27
CA SER A 136 -6.31 3.64 14.35
C SER A 136 -6.62 5.06 13.87
N GLU A 137 -7.32 5.85 14.69
CA GLU A 137 -7.58 7.28 14.46
C GLU A 137 -6.37 8.16 14.81
N LYS A 138 -6.30 9.35 14.20
CA LYS A 138 -5.22 10.32 14.46
C LYS A 138 -5.26 10.81 15.89
N GLY A 139 -4.12 10.68 16.58
CA GLY A 139 -3.99 11.06 17.98
C GLY A 139 -4.74 10.15 18.96
N SER A 140 -5.18 8.96 18.54
CA SER A 140 -5.80 7.99 19.45
C SER A 140 -4.76 7.33 20.34
N GLU A 141 -5.18 6.98 21.56
CA GLU A 141 -4.35 6.21 22.48
C GLU A 141 -3.98 4.84 21.88
N GLU A 142 -4.89 4.20 21.14
CA GLU A 142 -4.63 2.97 20.40
C GLU A 142 -3.45 3.10 19.43
N ARG A 143 -3.37 4.21 18.69
CA ARG A 143 -2.24 4.49 17.78
C ARG A 143 -0.94 4.63 18.56
N ALA A 144 -0.95 5.42 19.63
CA ALA A 144 0.22 5.67 20.44
C ALA A 144 0.79 4.38 21.06
N ILE A 145 -0.09 3.53 21.61
CA ILE A 145 0.32 2.26 22.20
C ILE A 145 0.83 1.30 21.13
N ALA A 146 0.25 1.28 19.92
CA ALA A 146 0.75 0.46 18.83
C ALA A 146 2.17 0.86 18.39
N TYR A 147 2.46 2.16 18.27
CA TYR A 147 3.83 2.64 18.03
C TYR A 147 4.79 2.26 19.17
N ALA A 148 4.36 2.39 20.43
CA ALA A 148 5.16 1.97 21.57
C ALA A 148 5.42 0.46 21.58
N ASN A 149 4.46 -0.37 21.18
CA ASN A 149 4.65 -1.81 21.07
C ASN A 149 5.64 -2.16 19.93
N ARG A 150 5.55 -1.47 18.78
CA ARG A 150 6.51 -1.59 17.68
C ARG A 150 7.93 -1.17 18.10
N SER A 151 8.05 -0.14 18.93
CA SER A 151 9.31 0.33 19.53
C SER A 151 9.96 -0.75 20.42
N MET A 152 9.17 -1.56 21.14
CA MET A 152 9.72 -2.68 21.92
C MET A 152 10.42 -3.70 21.03
N ILE A 153 9.82 -4.06 19.90
CA ILE A 153 10.43 -5.00 18.95
C ILE A 153 11.70 -4.41 18.33
N CYS A 154 11.68 -3.12 17.96
CA CYS A 154 12.88 -2.45 17.45
C CYS A 154 14.04 -2.54 18.44
N TYR A 155 13.75 -2.33 19.74
CA TYR A 155 14.74 -2.46 20.82
C TYR A 155 15.28 -3.89 20.93
N GLU A 156 14.40 -4.90 20.99
CA GLU A 156 14.80 -6.33 21.05
C GLU A 156 15.65 -6.75 19.84
N MET A 157 15.38 -6.18 18.67
CA MET A 157 16.13 -6.42 17.44
C MET A 157 17.38 -5.54 17.29
N ARG A 158 17.77 -4.78 18.32
CA ARG A 158 18.90 -3.84 18.32
C ARG A 158 18.83 -2.75 17.24
N ARG A 159 17.62 -2.45 16.75
CA ARG A 159 17.33 -1.37 15.81
C ARG A 159 17.01 -0.11 16.60
N TYR A 160 18.04 0.47 17.24
CA TYR A 160 17.83 1.53 18.22
C TYR A 160 17.33 2.84 17.60
N GLU A 161 17.77 3.17 16.39
CA GLU A 161 17.27 4.34 15.65
C GLU A 161 15.77 4.22 15.35
N ASP A 162 15.32 3.07 14.85
CA ASP A 162 13.89 2.81 14.61
C ASP A 162 13.09 2.76 15.92
N CYS A 163 13.71 2.28 17.01
CA CYS A 163 13.09 2.32 18.33
C CYS A 163 12.82 3.77 18.76
N LEU A 164 13.80 4.66 18.60
CA LEU A 164 13.66 6.07 18.96
C LEU A 164 12.62 6.78 18.08
N GLU A 165 12.58 6.48 16.79
CA GLU A 165 11.56 7.05 15.88
C GLU A 165 10.15 6.60 16.28
N ASN A 166 9.97 5.33 16.67
CA ASN A 166 8.69 4.85 17.16
C ASN A 166 8.27 5.49 18.50
N ILE A 167 9.22 5.78 19.38
CA ILE A 167 8.95 6.50 20.63
C ILE A 167 8.47 7.92 20.33
N ARG A 168 9.09 8.60 19.36
CA ARG A 168 8.65 9.92 18.87
C ARG A 168 7.22 9.86 18.32
N LEU A 169 6.95 8.92 17.40
CA LEU A 169 5.61 8.72 16.81
C LEU A 169 4.54 8.37 17.86
N ALA A 170 4.90 7.61 18.89
CA ALA A 170 4.00 7.32 20.01
C ALA A 170 3.60 8.60 20.75
N ARG A 171 4.57 9.45 21.11
CA ARG A 171 4.33 10.73 21.79
C ARG A 171 3.48 11.68 20.95
N ASP A 172 3.78 11.79 19.65
CA ASP A 172 3.01 12.60 18.70
C ASP A 172 1.56 12.11 18.55
N SER A 173 1.27 10.87 18.97
CA SER A 173 -0.06 10.25 18.91
C SER A 173 -0.81 10.29 20.24
N ASN A 174 -0.44 11.15 21.19
CA ASN A 174 -1.04 11.23 22.54
C ASN A 174 -0.79 9.97 23.40
N TYR A 175 0.47 9.55 23.51
CA TYR A 175 0.84 8.44 24.40
C TYR A 175 0.42 8.73 25.85
N PRO A 176 -0.24 7.76 26.54
CA PRO A 176 -0.87 8.05 27.82
C PRO A 176 0.16 8.24 28.94
N GLU A 177 -0.03 9.30 29.73
CA GLU A 177 0.88 9.69 30.83
C GLU A 177 1.15 8.55 31.81
N ARG A 178 0.12 7.75 32.11
CA ARG A 178 0.22 6.59 33.01
C ARG A 178 1.23 5.52 32.55
N LEU A 179 1.61 5.52 31.28
CA LEU A 179 2.60 4.61 30.69
C LEU A 179 3.92 5.32 30.32
N ALA A 180 4.03 6.64 30.52
CA ALA A 180 5.12 7.47 30.02
C ALA A 180 6.49 7.03 30.57
N GLU A 181 6.57 6.67 31.85
CA GLU A 181 7.82 6.22 32.48
C GLU A 181 8.43 5.00 31.78
N LYS A 182 7.61 4.01 31.40
CA LYS A 182 8.08 2.83 30.66
C LYS A 182 8.64 3.18 29.28
N LEU A 183 8.04 4.17 28.62
CA LEU A 183 8.48 4.63 27.32
C LEU A 183 9.80 5.43 27.43
N LYS A 184 9.91 6.25 28.48
CA LYS A 184 11.11 7.03 28.81
C LYS A 184 12.30 6.13 29.17
N GLU A 185 12.10 5.13 30.01
CA GLU A 185 13.13 4.14 30.35
C GLU A 185 13.67 3.46 29.07
N ARG A 186 12.78 3.02 28.18
CA ARG A 186 13.19 2.43 26.89
C ARG A 186 13.96 3.42 26.02
N GLU A 187 13.56 4.68 25.98
CA GLU A 187 14.27 5.72 25.24
C GLU A 187 15.70 5.91 25.75
N GLU A 188 15.88 6.03 27.07
CA GLU A 188 17.19 6.18 27.70
C GLU A 188 18.08 4.96 27.43
N ASN A 189 17.52 3.76 27.55
CA ASN A 189 18.23 2.52 27.27
C ASN A 189 18.62 2.41 25.79
N ALA A 190 17.73 2.78 24.86
CA ALA A 190 18.02 2.80 23.43
C ALA A 190 19.12 3.81 23.08
N LYS A 191 19.08 5.01 23.66
CA LYS A 191 20.13 6.04 23.48
C LYS A 191 21.48 5.56 23.99
N LYS A 192 21.53 5.00 25.21
CA LYS A 192 22.76 4.42 25.78
C LYS A 192 23.31 3.31 24.90
N ALA A 193 22.46 2.37 24.49
CA ALA A 193 22.88 1.25 23.65
C ALA A 193 23.39 1.72 22.28
N LEU A 194 22.77 2.74 21.69
CA LEU A 194 23.19 3.35 20.43
C LEU A 194 24.57 4.03 20.55
N GLU A 195 24.81 4.77 21.63
CA GLU A 195 26.13 5.38 21.90
C GLU A 195 27.20 4.31 22.18
N MET A 196 26.86 3.24 22.91
CA MET A 196 27.76 2.10 23.11
C MET A 196 28.12 1.40 21.79
N MET A 197 27.15 1.23 20.88
CA MET A 197 27.44 0.69 19.54
C MET A 197 28.42 1.59 18.77
N LYS A 198 28.15 2.91 18.71
CA LYS A 198 29.01 3.87 18.02
C LYS A 198 30.45 3.88 18.56
N SER A 199 30.61 3.84 19.89
CA SER A 199 31.91 3.90 20.56
C SER A 199 32.70 2.59 20.49
N ALA A 200 32.03 1.43 20.41
CA ALA A 200 32.68 0.13 20.29
C ALA A 200 33.34 -0.13 18.92
N GLY A 201 33.43 0.87 18.02
CA GLY A 201 33.88 0.69 16.63
C GLY A 201 33.01 -0.28 15.82
N THR A 202 31.99 -0.85 16.46
CA THR A 202 30.86 -1.51 15.83
C THR A 202 30.02 -0.37 15.31
N THR A 203 30.53 0.30 14.27
CA THR A 203 29.64 0.98 13.34
C THR A 203 28.52 -0.03 13.17
N SER A 204 27.31 0.31 13.66
CA SER A 204 26.11 -0.38 13.23
C SER A 204 26.40 -0.65 11.78
N GLN A 205 26.39 -1.91 11.33
CA GLN A 205 26.40 -2.14 9.90
C GLN A 205 25.26 -1.23 9.45
N LYS A 206 25.60 -0.06 8.92
CA LYS A 206 24.79 0.63 7.96
C LYS A 206 24.66 -0.50 6.98
N ARG A 207 23.60 -1.31 7.11
CA ARG A 207 23.13 -2.18 6.03
C ARG A 207 23.17 -1.21 4.89
N ASN A 208 24.21 -1.26 4.03
CA ASN A 208 24.62 -0.15 3.19
C ASN A 208 23.35 0.54 2.67
N GLU A 209 22.90 1.62 3.33
CA GLU A 209 21.53 2.12 3.11
C GLU A 209 21.56 3.15 1.98
N TYR A 210 22.50 2.92 1.08
CA TYR A 210 22.57 3.49 -0.22
C TYR A 210 22.90 2.30 -1.12
N PRO A 211 22.08 2.03 -2.14
CA PRO A 211 22.55 1.22 -3.25
C PRO A 211 23.87 1.86 -3.69
N VAL A 212 24.88 1.05 -4.05
CA VAL A 212 25.89 1.56 -4.98
C VAL A 212 25.09 2.24 -6.07
N GLU A 213 25.24 3.56 -6.22
CA GLU A 213 24.46 4.33 -7.19
C GLU A 213 24.67 3.63 -8.53
N ILE A 214 23.65 2.92 -9.00
CA ILE A 214 23.75 2.13 -10.20
C ILE A 214 23.89 3.16 -11.32
N LYS A 215 24.98 3.06 -12.08
CA LYS A 215 25.29 3.95 -13.20
C LYS A 215 25.31 3.13 -14.47
N LEU A 216 25.00 3.79 -15.58
CA LEU A 216 25.18 3.18 -16.89
C LEU A 216 26.66 2.81 -17.07
N SER A 217 26.93 1.63 -17.61
CA SER A 217 28.29 1.17 -17.93
C SER A 217 28.92 1.95 -19.08
N PHE A 218 28.11 2.65 -19.87
CA PHE A 218 28.52 3.40 -21.06
C PHE A 218 27.89 4.78 -21.05
N ASP A 219 28.38 5.67 -21.93
CA ASP A 219 27.81 7.00 -22.09
C ASP A 219 26.31 6.93 -22.37
N ALA A 220 25.58 7.89 -21.81
CA ALA A 220 24.17 8.04 -22.05
C ALA A 220 23.87 8.31 -23.53
N HIS A 221 22.72 7.83 -24.00
CA HIS A 221 22.18 8.20 -25.29
C HIS A 221 21.78 9.69 -25.29
N GLU A 222 22.09 10.43 -26.36
CA GLU A 222 21.92 11.89 -26.45
C GLU A 222 20.50 12.36 -26.07
N ASN A 223 19.49 11.63 -26.55
CA ASN A 223 18.08 11.95 -26.31
C ASN A 223 17.43 11.16 -25.15
N ALA A 224 18.18 10.29 -24.46
CA ALA A 224 17.65 9.43 -23.40
C ALA A 224 18.74 9.16 -22.35
N PRO A 225 18.95 10.07 -21.37
CA PRO A 225 20.01 9.97 -20.37
C PRO A 225 20.01 8.70 -19.53
N GLN A 226 18.86 8.05 -19.44
CA GLN A 226 18.62 6.84 -18.66
C GLN A 226 18.93 5.54 -19.43
N ILE A 227 19.31 5.66 -20.70
CA ILE A 227 19.64 4.56 -21.63
C ILE A 227 21.10 4.73 -22.07
N ALA A 228 21.87 3.64 -22.08
CA ALA A 228 23.22 3.65 -22.62
C ALA A 228 23.20 3.78 -24.16
N ASN A 229 24.15 4.54 -24.72
CA ASN A 229 24.30 4.75 -26.16
C ASN A 229 24.65 3.48 -26.96
N CYS A 230 24.90 2.38 -26.26
CA CYS A 230 25.07 1.07 -26.87
C CYS A 230 23.76 0.43 -27.31
N LEU A 231 22.60 0.95 -26.89
CA LEU A 231 21.27 0.47 -27.26
C LEU A 231 20.70 1.26 -28.44
N GLU A 232 20.14 0.54 -29.42
CA GLU A 232 19.49 1.10 -30.60
C GLU A 232 18.08 0.53 -30.77
N LEU A 233 17.10 1.40 -31.02
CA LEU A 233 15.75 0.98 -31.38
C LEU A 233 15.67 0.68 -32.88
N ARG A 234 15.31 -0.55 -33.24
CA ARG A 234 15.10 -1.00 -34.61
C ARG A 234 13.68 -1.50 -34.82
N LYS A 235 13.30 -1.72 -36.09
CA LYS A 235 12.02 -2.31 -36.47
C LYS A 235 12.20 -3.31 -37.60
N ASN A 236 11.57 -4.49 -37.48
CA ASN A 236 11.43 -5.46 -38.56
C ASN A 236 10.07 -6.16 -38.50
N ASP A 237 9.77 -7.04 -39.46
CA ASP A 237 8.47 -7.71 -39.57
C ASP A 237 8.29 -8.85 -38.56
N GLU A 238 9.39 -9.42 -38.05
CA GLU A 238 9.36 -10.53 -37.09
C GLU A 238 9.06 -10.06 -35.66
N PHE A 239 9.75 -9.02 -35.18
CA PHE A 239 9.67 -8.55 -33.80
C PHE A 239 8.95 -7.20 -33.64
N GLY A 240 8.61 -6.53 -34.74
CA GLY A 240 8.18 -5.14 -34.68
C GLY A 240 9.29 -4.25 -34.13
N ARG A 241 8.96 -3.31 -33.22
CA ARG A 241 9.96 -2.45 -32.56
C ARG A 241 10.73 -3.24 -31.51
N HIS A 242 12.05 -3.25 -31.60
CA HIS A 242 12.91 -4.02 -30.70
C HIS A 242 14.21 -3.25 -30.45
N VAL A 243 14.87 -3.56 -29.34
CA VAL A 243 16.15 -2.94 -28.96
C VAL A 243 17.28 -3.91 -29.29
N VAL A 244 18.34 -3.40 -29.94
CA VAL A 244 19.57 -4.15 -30.21
C VAL A 244 20.77 -3.43 -29.61
N THR A 245 21.90 -4.12 -29.50
CA THR A 245 23.17 -3.51 -29.11
C THR A 245 24.05 -3.22 -30.33
N ASN A 246 24.83 -2.14 -30.29
CA ASN A 246 25.83 -1.82 -31.31
C ASN A 246 27.27 -2.24 -30.94
N ARG A 247 27.41 -2.92 -29.80
CA ARG A 247 28.66 -3.45 -29.29
C ARG A 247 28.42 -4.73 -28.48
N GLN A 248 29.52 -5.41 -28.18
CA GLN A 248 29.51 -6.54 -27.26
C GLN A 248 29.33 -6.05 -25.82
N LEU A 249 28.48 -6.74 -25.05
CA LEU A 249 28.25 -6.49 -23.63
C LEU A 249 28.88 -7.59 -22.79
N ASN A 250 29.30 -7.24 -21.59
CA ASN A 250 29.76 -8.17 -20.56
C ASN A 250 28.67 -8.41 -19.51
N VAL A 251 28.76 -9.56 -18.84
CA VAL A 251 27.89 -9.85 -17.69
C VAL A 251 28.10 -8.77 -16.62
N GLY A 252 27.01 -8.14 -16.21
CA GLY A 252 27.01 -7.04 -15.23
C GLY A 252 26.96 -5.64 -15.85
N ASP A 253 27.02 -5.50 -17.19
CA ASP A 253 26.85 -4.20 -17.82
C ASP A 253 25.44 -3.64 -17.62
N VAL A 254 25.36 -2.40 -17.14
CA VAL A 254 24.11 -1.68 -16.94
C VAL A 254 23.85 -0.81 -18.17
N VAL A 255 22.84 -1.17 -18.94
CA VAL A 255 22.51 -0.52 -20.21
C VAL A 255 21.25 0.35 -20.17
N MET A 256 20.47 0.23 -19.09
CA MET A 256 19.26 1.03 -18.88
C MET A 256 18.97 1.10 -17.39
N ILE A 257 18.60 2.29 -16.90
CA ILE A 257 18.14 2.52 -15.54
C ILE A 257 16.83 3.29 -15.67
N ASP A 258 15.70 2.64 -15.44
CA ASP A 258 14.41 3.30 -15.62
C ASP A 258 13.65 3.43 -14.30
N THR A 259 12.86 4.49 -14.17
CA THR A 259 11.92 4.64 -13.07
C THR A 259 10.55 4.16 -13.55
N PRO A 260 9.88 3.24 -12.82
CA PRO A 260 8.59 2.73 -13.25
C PRO A 260 7.58 3.86 -13.44
N PHE A 261 6.87 3.82 -14.57
CA PHE A 261 5.83 4.79 -14.89
C PHE A 261 4.70 4.79 -13.83
N VAL A 262 4.35 3.60 -13.33
CA VAL A 262 3.36 3.40 -12.26
C VAL A 262 3.83 2.26 -11.37
N ASN A 263 3.70 2.46 -10.05
CA ASN A 263 3.89 1.42 -9.05
C ASN A 263 2.58 1.07 -8.36
N VAL A 264 2.39 -0.21 -8.05
CA VAL A 264 1.26 -0.71 -7.26
C VAL A 264 1.79 -1.76 -6.29
N LEU A 265 1.48 -1.61 -5.00
CA LEU A 265 1.77 -2.68 -4.04
C LEU A 265 0.75 -3.80 -4.15
N PHE A 266 1.26 -5.04 -4.20
CA PHE A 266 0.48 -6.23 -3.94
C PHE A 266 -0.01 -6.27 -2.49
N ASP A 267 -1.12 -6.95 -2.27
CA ASP A 267 -1.81 -6.97 -0.98
C ASP A 267 -0.95 -7.56 0.14
N ASP A 268 -0.08 -8.54 -0.15
CA ASP A 268 0.84 -9.18 0.80
C ASP A 268 2.01 -8.27 1.22
N LEU A 269 2.26 -7.20 0.46
CA LEU A 269 3.31 -6.21 0.75
C LEU A 269 2.77 -4.99 1.51
N ARG A 270 1.45 -4.92 1.71
CA ARG A 270 0.84 -3.91 2.59
C ARG A 270 1.36 -4.08 3.99
N TYR A 271 1.48 -2.95 4.68
CA TYR A 271 2.00 -2.91 6.05
C TYR A 271 3.46 -3.39 6.17
N ILE A 272 4.18 -3.60 5.05
CA ILE A 272 5.60 -3.98 4.98
C ILE A 272 6.39 -2.94 4.18
N GLN A 273 5.86 -2.53 3.03
CA GLN A 273 6.49 -1.58 2.12
C GLN A 273 5.77 -0.24 2.10
N CYS A 274 6.51 0.80 1.74
CA CYS A 274 5.95 2.13 1.47
C CYS A 274 5.08 2.09 0.20
N ALA A 275 3.84 2.58 0.29
CA ALA A 275 2.91 2.62 -0.84
C ALA A 275 3.33 3.56 -1.99
N PHE A 276 4.32 4.43 -1.75
CA PHE A 276 4.87 5.34 -2.74
C PHE A 276 6.18 4.83 -3.37
N CYS A 277 7.22 4.66 -2.56
CA CYS A 277 8.56 4.31 -3.07
C CYS A 277 8.83 2.81 -3.13
N CYS A 278 7.89 1.97 -2.69
CA CYS A 278 8.03 0.51 -2.57
C CYS A 278 9.19 0.02 -1.67
N GLY A 279 9.89 0.94 -1.01
CA GLY A 279 10.96 0.60 -0.08
C GLY A 279 10.43 -0.20 1.11
N GLU A 280 11.15 -1.27 1.46
CA GLU A 280 10.88 -2.06 2.66
C GLU A 280 11.24 -1.23 3.90
N ARG A 281 10.20 -0.78 4.62
CA ARG A 281 10.32 0.14 5.77
C ARG A 281 9.44 -0.32 6.93
N LEU A 282 9.34 -1.64 7.09
CA LEU A 282 8.49 -2.37 8.04
C LEU A 282 8.43 -1.75 9.45
N PHE A 283 9.53 -1.21 9.96
CA PHE A 283 9.66 -0.76 11.34
C PHE A 283 9.17 0.66 11.59
N THR A 284 8.99 1.47 10.55
CA THR A 284 8.77 2.92 10.67
C THR A 284 7.65 3.46 9.79
N LEU A 285 6.88 2.58 9.13
CA LEU A 285 5.72 2.99 8.34
C LEU A 285 4.74 3.87 9.16
N ILE A 286 4.25 4.94 8.53
CA ILE A 286 3.20 5.83 9.00
C ILE A 286 1.94 5.65 8.15
N PRO A 287 0.73 5.72 8.72
CA PRO A 287 -0.49 5.43 7.99
C PRO A 287 -0.98 6.64 7.18
N CYS A 288 -1.71 6.40 6.09
CA CYS A 288 -2.64 7.40 5.58
C CYS A 288 -3.67 7.75 6.67
N GLU A 289 -4.12 9.01 6.76
CA GLU A 289 -5.15 9.38 7.73
C GLU A 289 -6.58 9.10 7.24
N GLY A 290 -6.79 8.97 5.93
CA GLY A 290 -8.12 8.78 5.32
C GLY A 290 -8.55 7.33 5.10
N CYS A 291 -7.61 6.41 4.84
CA CYS A 291 -7.91 5.00 4.56
C CYS A 291 -7.12 4.05 5.47
N THR A 292 -7.53 2.80 5.57
CA THR A 292 -6.82 1.76 6.36
C THR A 292 -5.83 0.94 5.53
N VAL A 293 -5.65 1.29 4.24
CA VAL A 293 -4.91 0.48 3.27
C VAL A 293 -3.45 0.90 3.13
N ASP A 294 -3.20 2.17 2.79
CA ASP A 294 -1.86 2.62 2.43
C ASP A 294 -1.09 3.17 3.65
N MET A 295 0.19 2.82 3.70
CA MET A 295 1.17 3.35 4.64
C MET A 295 2.43 3.82 3.89
N TYR A 296 3.17 4.74 4.48
CA TYR A 296 4.33 5.40 3.86
C TYR A 296 5.53 5.37 4.81
N CYS A 297 6.74 5.45 4.27
CA CYS A 297 7.94 5.48 5.10
C CYS A 297 8.28 6.87 5.66
N SER A 298 7.65 7.93 5.13
CA SER A 298 7.89 9.31 5.55
C SER A 298 6.72 10.20 5.14
N GLU A 299 6.61 11.35 5.80
CA GLU A 299 5.66 12.42 5.42
C GLU A 299 5.89 12.89 3.98
N GLU A 300 7.13 12.85 3.50
CA GLU A 300 7.46 13.18 2.11
C GLU A 300 6.82 12.19 1.12
N CYS A 301 6.95 10.88 1.37
CA CYS A 301 6.33 9.85 0.54
C CYS A 301 4.80 9.93 0.60
N LEU A 302 4.23 10.18 1.77
CA LEU A 302 2.80 10.39 1.95
C LEU A 302 2.32 11.59 1.13
N SER A 303 2.99 12.73 1.26
CA SER A 303 2.65 13.97 0.55
C SER A 303 2.77 13.83 -0.97
N LYS A 304 3.84 13.20 -1.46
CA LYS A 304 4.02 12.89 -2.89
C LYS A 304 2.90 12.00 -3.41
N ALA A 305 2.63 10.88 -2.74
CA ALA A 305 1.55 9.98 -3.12
C ALA A 305 0.20 10.71 -3.13
N TYR A 306 -0.12 11.47 -2.09
CA TYR A 306 -1.38 12.20 -1.98
C TYR A 306 -1.56 13.21 -3.12
N ARG A 307 -0.51 13.96 -3.45
CA ARG A 307 -0.53 14.94 -4.55
C ARG A 307 -0.70 14.28 -5.92
N GLU A 308 -0.05 13.14 -6.14
CA GLU A 308 0.01 12.51 -7.46
C GLU A 308 -1.22 11.64 -7.75
N TYR A 309 -1.65 10.79 -6.81
CA TYR A 309 -2.72 9.83 -7.08
C TYR A 309 -3.57 9.48 -5.84
N HIS A 310 -2.99 9.45 -4.64
CA HIS A 310 -3.65 8.84 -3.49
C HIS A 310 -4.84 9.66 -2.98
N ARG A 311 -4.86 10.99 -3.15
CA ARG A 311 -6.06 11.80 -2.81
C ARG A 311 -7.31 11.34 -3.57
N TYR A 312 -7.08 10.79 -4.76
CA TYR A 312 -8.12 10.32 -5.64
C TYR A 312 -8.53 8.87 -5.32
N GLU A 313 -7.55 8.07 -4.93
CA GLU A 313 -7.73 6.65 -4.62
C GLU A 313 -8.28 6.41 -3.21
N CYS A 314 -7.90 7.24 -2.23
CA CYS A 314 -8.12 7.03 -0.81
C CYS A 314 -9.58 6.67 -0.43
N PRO A 315 -10.62 7.32 -0.97
CA PRO A 315 -12.01 7.00 -0.61
C PRO A 315 -12.53 5.65 -1.15
N ILE A 316 -11.86 5.10 -2.16
CA ILE A 316 -12.33 3.93 -2.93
C ILE A 316 -11.33 2.77 -2.96
N ILE A 317 -10.11 2.97 -2.47
CA ILE A 317 -8.99 2.01 -2.57
C ILE A 317 -9.32 0.65 -2.00
N ARG A 318 -10.01 0.60 -0.84
CA ARG A 318 -10.37 -0.67 -0.20
C ARG A 318 -11.40 -1.45 -1.03
N ASP A 319 -12.42 -0.77 -1.51
CA ASP A 319 -13.48 -1.38 -2.30
C ASP A 319 -12.93 -1.85 -3.66
N LEU A 320 -12.12 -1.02 -4.33
CA LEU A 320 -11.50 -1.38 -5.61
C LEU A 320 -10.56 -2.57 -5.46
N ARG A 321 -9.70 -2.62 -4.44
CA ARG A 321 -8.84 -3.79 -4.19
C ARG A 321 -9.63 -5.06 -3.90
N ARG A 322 -10.82 -4.95 -3.33
CA ARG A 322 -11.69 -6.09 -3.02
C ARG A 322 -12.37 -6.67 -4.26
N ILE A 323 -12.72 -5.83 -5.23
CA ILE A 323 -13.52 -6.23 -6.40
C ILE A 323 -12.73 -6.30 -7.70
N THR A 324 -11.47 -5.85 -7.72
CA THR A 324 -10.63 -5.82 -8.93
C THR A 324 -9.28 -6.48 -8.72
N THR A 325 -8.63 -6.88 -9.82
CA THR A 325 -7.26 -7.38 -9.80
C THR A 325 -6.26 -6.23 -9.63
N PRO A 326 -5.02 -6.49 -9.21
CA PRO A 326 -3.98 -5.46 -9.13
C PRO A 326 -3.76 -4.68 -10.45
N TYR A 327 -4.06 -5.29 -11.60
CA TYR A 327 -3.93 -4.65 -12.92
C TYR A 327 -4.92 -3.49 -13.13
N ALA A 328 -6.13 -3.60 -12.59
CA ALA A 328 -7.11 -2.51 -12.61
C ALA A 328 -6.59 -1.27 -11.89
N TRP A 329 -5.83 -1.47 -10.82
CA TRP A 329 -5.20 -0.40 -10.06
C TRP A 329 -4.07 0.28 -10.83
N THR A 330 -3.23 -0.52 -11.51
CA THR A 330 -2.22 0.02 -12.42
C THR A 330 -2.88 0.90 -13.47
N ALA A 331 -3.99 0.45 -14.05
CA ALA A 331 -4.70 1.22 -15.05
C ALA A 331 -5.29 2.53 -14.49
N LEU A 332 -5.72 2.58 -13.22
CA LEU A 332 -6.20 3.81 -12.56
C LEU A 332 -5.10 4.86 -12.43
N ARG A 333 -3.85 4.45 -12.19
CA ARG A 333 -2.69 5.35 -12.03
C ARG A 333 -2.05 5.81 -13.35
N THR A 334 -2.42 5.21 -14.49
CA THR A 334 -1.82 5.53 -15.81
C THR A 334 -2.47 6.72 -16.56
N VAL A 335 -3.45 7.39 -15.95
CA VAL A 335 -4.37 8.35 -16.58
C VAL A 335 -4.52 9.56 -15.69
#